data_AF-A0A7S0TY71-F1
#
_entry.id   AF-A0A7S0TY71-F1
#
_cell.length_a   1.000
_cell.length_b   1.000
_cell.length_c   1.000
_cell.angle_alpha   90.00
_cell.angle_beta   90.00
_cell.angle_gamma   90.00
#
_symmetry.space_group_name_H-M   'P 1'
#
loop_
_entity.id
_entity.type
_entity.pdbx_description
1 polymer ?
#
loop_
_entity_poly.entity_id
_entity_poly.type
_entity_poly.pdbx_seq_one_letter_code
_entity_poly.pdbx_strand_id
1 'polypeptide(L)'
;TADEVSLEMGCHPYKKTGKPCVRSVTYNPPYSKMAYSSTWANDRMGWRHGAGRLNSYQAWSARHNHVGQWLQMDAGSVTSIEGVVTQGRRHSSQRVTGYKVSVSEDGKTWSTIECGRVFAGNQDS
;
A
#
# COMPACT_ATOMS: atom_id res chain seq x y z
N THR A 1 -14.68 -18.10 19.05
CA THR A 1 -14.31 -16.67 19.21
C THR A 1 -14.43 -15.95 17.86
N ALA A 2 -14.16 -14.64 17.76
CA ALA A 2 -14.16 -13.92 16.48
C ALA A 2 -13.21 -14.55 15.43
N ASP A 3 -12.16 -15.23 15.89
CA ASP A 3 -11.22 -15.97 15.02
C ASP A 3 -11.85 -17.23 14.40
N GLU A 4 -12.73 -17.93 15.11
CA GLU A 4 -13.41 -19.13 14.60
C GLU A 4 -14.48 -18.77 13.56
N VAL A 5 -15.20 -17.66 13.77
CA VAL A 5 -16.19 -17.13 12.81
C VAL A 5 -15.49 -16.65 11.53
N SER A 6 -14.28 -16.09 11.65
CA SER A 6 -13.48 -15.66 10.50
C SER A 6 -13.05 -16.84 9.62
N LEU A 7 -12.62 -17.95 10.25
CA LEU A 7 -12.21 -19.16 9.54
C LEU A 7 -13.38 -19.83 8.78
N GLU A 8 -14.58 -19.86 9.36
CA GLU A 8 -15.78 -20.40 8.69
C GLU A 8 -16.23 -19.57 7.48
N MET A 9 -15.95 -18.26 7.45
CA MET A 9 -16.22 -17.39 6.30
C MET A 9 -15.13 -17.43 5.22
N GLY A 10 -14.18 -18.38 5.31
CA GLY A 10 -13.02 -18.48 4.41
C GLY A 10 -11.97 -17.39 4.63
N CYS A 11 -12.18 -16.52 5.61
CA CYS A 11 -11.29 -15.47 6.03
C CYS A 11 -10.20 -16.09 6.91
N HIS A 12 -9.06 -16.42 6.28
CA HIS A 12 -7.87 -16.84 7.00
C HIS A 12 -7.11 -15.58 7.42
N PRO A 13 -7.18 -15.14 8.70
CA PRO A 13 -6.39 -14.01 9.15
C PRO A 13 -4.92 -14.30 8.82
N TYR A 14 -4.23 -13.31 8.23
CA TYR A 14 -2.82 -13.43 7.92
C TYR A 14 -2.10 -13.80 9.21
N LYS A 15 -1.62 -15.05 9.30
CA LYS A 15 -0.97 -15.54 10.51
C LYS A 15 0.31 -14.74 10.66
N LYS A 16 0.46 -14.00 11.76
CA LYS A 16 1.75 -13.44 12.21
C LYS A 16 2.70 -14.61 12.49
N THR A 17 3.32 -15.16 11.46
CA THR A 17 4.24 -16.31 11.55
C THR A 17 5.70 -15.89 11.64
N GLY A 18 5.97 -14.59 11.73
CA GLY A 18 7.32 -14.03 11.88
C GLY A 18 7.69 -13.72 13.32
N LYS A 19 9.01 -13.74 13.61
CA LYS A 19 9.54 -13.10 14.82
C LYS A 19 9.12 -11.62 14.81
N PRO A 20 8.75 -11.03 15.96
CA PRO A 20 8.49 -9.60 16.05
C PRO A 20 9.69 -8.81 15.51
N CYS A 21 9.42 -7.72 14.77
CA CYS A 21 10.47 -6.81 14.34
C CYS A 21 11.17 -6.25 15.59
N VAL A 22 12.46 -6.54 15.76
CA VAL A 22 13.26 -6.01 16.89
C VAL A 22 13.46 -4.50 16.73
N ARG A 23 13.51 -4.03 15.50
CA ARG A 23 13.58 -2.62 15.13
C ARG A 23 12.85 -2.40 13.81
N SER A 24 12.07 -1.34 13.76
CA SER A 24 11.33 -0.95 12.57
C SER A 24 12.02 0.22 11.88
N VAL A 25 12.09 0.15 10.55
CA VAL A 25 12.66 1.20 9.71
C VAL A 25 11.68 1.52 8.60
N THR A 26 11.55 2.81 8.26
CA THR A 26 10.77 3.22 7.11
C THR A 26 11.56 2.96 5.84
N TYR A 27 11.10 2.01 5.04
CA TYR A 27 11.62 1.77 3.69
C TYR A 27 10.83 2.61 2.68
N ASN A 28 11.51 3.54 1.99
CA ASN A 28 10.94 4.36 0.91
C ASN A 28 11.61 3.98 -0.43
N PRO A 29 11.06 2.98 -1.17
CA PRO A 29 11.74 2.40 -2.33
C PRO A 29 12.03 3.44 -3.41
N PRO A 30 13.09 3.24 -4.20
CA PRO A 30 13.28 4.01 -5.44
C PRO A 30 12.14 3.70 -6.42
N TYR A 31 11.91 4.59 -7.39
CA TYR A 31 10.86 4.38 -8.41
C TYR A 31 11.05 3.10 -9.22
N SER A 32 12.28 2.62 -9.43
CA SER A 32 12.55 1.33 -10.09
C SER A 32 11.98 0.11 -9.33
N LYS A 33 11.55 0.30 -8.09
CA LYS A 33 10.92 -0.71 -7.21
C LYS A 33 9.45 -0.38 -6.94
N MET A 34 8.83 0.46 -7.77
CA MET A 34 7.41 0.80 -7.68
C MET A 34 6.68 0.43 -8.98
N ALA A 35 5.38 0.18 -8.85
CA ALA A 35 4.46 0.06 -9.97
C ALA A 35 3.11 0.68 -9.59
N TYR A 36 2.39 1.23 -10.57
CA TYR A 36 1.08 1.84 -10.37
C TYR A 36 0.08 1.23 -11.34
N SER A 37 -1.19 1.13 -10.94
CA SER A 37 -2.28 0.74 -11.84
C SER A 37 -2.43 1.71 -13.01
N SER A 38 -2.26 3.00 -12.74
CA SER A 38 -2.29 4.09 -13.71
C SER A 38 -1.72 5.38 -13.10
N THR A 39 -1.40 6.36 -13.94
CA THR A 39 -1.06 7.72 -13.51
C THR A 39 -1.96 8.74 -14.20
N TRP A 40 -2.31 9.81 -13.49
CA TRP A 40 -3.00 10.95 -14.07
C TRP A 40 -2.20 11.52 -15.25
N ALA A 41 -2.89 11.89 -16.32
CA ALA A 41 -2.31 12.36 -17.58
C ALA A 41 -1.26 11.41 -18.22
N ASN A 42 -1.21 10.13 -17.79
CA ASN A 42 -0.15 9.19 -18.15
C ASN A 42 1.26 9.73 -17.83
N ASP A 43 1.39 10.53 -16.76
CA ASP A 43 2.68 11.02 -16.29
C ASP A 43 3.63 9.84 -16.00
N ARG A 44 4.89 9.95 -16.44
CA ARG A 44 5.92 8.94 -16.18
C ARG A 44 6.19 8.80 -14.68
N MET A 45 6.62 7.63 -14.27
CA MET A 45 6.98 7.38 -12.87
C MET A 45 8.09 8.33 -12.39
N GLY A 46 7.93 8.88 -11.20
CA GLY A 46 8.80 9.90 -10.61
C GLY A 46 8.59 11.31 -11.11
N TRP A 47 7.63 11.55 -12.01
CA TRP A 47 7.31 12.87 -12.52
C TRP A 47 5.85 13.23 -12.23
N ARG A 48 5.61 14.43 -11.69
CA ARG A 48 4.26 14.95 -11.39
C ARG A 48 3.38 13.90 -10.69
N HIS A 49 2.28 13.45 -11.30
CA HIS A 49 1.35 12.48 -10.70
C HIS A 49 1.88 11.03 -10.68
N GLY A 50 3.11 10.80 -11.10
CA GLY A 50 3.87 9.57 -10.89
C GLY A 50 4.79 9.61 -9.68
N ALA A 51 4.71 10.62 -8.80
CA ALA A 51 5.63 10.80 -7.68
C ALA A 51 5.12 10.14 -6.37
N GLY A 52 4.96 8.82 -6.36
CA GLY A 52 4.37 8.07 -5.22
C GLY A 52 5.27 7.85 -4.00
N ARG A 53 6.47 8.44 -3.93
CA ARG A 53 7.39 8.27 -2.80
C ARG A 53 7.03 9.22 -1.66
N LEU A 54 7.20 8.75 -0.42
CA LEU A 54 7.00 9.57 0.79
C LEU A 54 7.85 10.84 0.73
N ASN A 55 7.29 11.96 1.17
CA ASN A 55 7.86 13.31 1.16
C ASN A 55 8.18 13.92 -0.22
N SER A 56 7.64 13.35 -1.30
CA SER A 56 7.73 13.97 -2.62
C SER A 56 6.99 15.31 -2.66
N TYR A 57 7.46 16.26 -3.47
CA TYR A 57 6.76 17.54 -3.71
C TYR A 57 5.38 17.34 -4.35
N GLN A 58 5.22 16.20 -5.04
CA GLN A 58 3.98 15.76 -5.65
C GLN A 58 3.58 14.38 -5.10
N ALA A 59 2.52 13.76 -5.60
CA ALA A 59 2.08 12.43 -5.17
C ALA A 59 1.86 11.51 -6.37
N TRP A 60 1.69 10.22 -6.11
CA TRP A 60 0.99 9.38 -7.07
C TRP A 60 -0.49 9.79 -7.12
N SER A 61 -1.04 9.96 -8.32
CA SER A 61 -2.48 10.09 -8.52
C SER A 61 -2.88 9.14 -9.64
N ALA A 62 -3.82 8.24 -9.35
CA ALA A 62 -4.37 7.37 -10.37
C ALA A 62 -5.07 8.19 -11.47
N ARG A 63 -5.16 7.62 -12.67
CA ARG A 63 -5.87 8.25 -13.78
C ARG A 63 -7.37 8.39 -13.50
N HIS A 64 -7.93 7.47 -12.73
CA HIS A 64 -9.34 7.41 -12.41
C HIS A 64 -9.57 7.44 -10.90
N ASN A 65 -10.59 8.17 -10.47
CA ASN A 65 -10.98 8.25 -9.06
C ASN A 65 -12.06 7.21 -8.73
N HIS A 66 -11.65 5.94 -8.65
CA HIS A 66 -12.51 4.85 -8.19
C HIS A 66 -11.71 3.81 -7.41
N VAL A 67 -12.41 3.02 -6.58
CA VAL A 67 -11.83 1.92 -5.82
C VAL A 67 -11.27 0.86 -6.77
N GLY A 68 -10.06 0.37 -6.49
CA GLY A 68 -9.36 -0.64 -7.30
C GLY A 68 -8.09 -0.14 -7.98
N GLN A 69 -7.83 1.17 -7.93
CA GLN A 69 -6.51 1.70 -8.28
C GLN A 69 -5.50 1.34 -7.20
N TRP A 70 -4.25 1.05 -7.59
CA TRP A 70 -3.23 0.52 -6.70
C TRP A 70 -1.84 1.10 -6.96
N LEU A 71 -1.06 1.13 -5.88
CA LEU A 71 0.38 1.38 -5.86
C LEU A 71 1.05 0.16 -5.23
N GLN A 72 2.06 -0.36 -5.91
CA GLN A 72 2.85 -1.51 -5.48
C GLN A 72 4.27 -1.06 -5.15
N MET A 73 4.84 -1.66 -4.11
CA MET A 73 6.23 -1.49 -3.70
C MET A 73 6.91 -2.86 -3.61
N ASP A 74 8.06 -3.00 -4.27
CA ASP A 74 8.94 -4.17 -4.17
C ASP A 74 9.98 -3.93 -3.07
N ALA A 75 9.94 -4.76 -2.02
CA ALA A 75 10.90 -4.72 -0.91
C ALA A 75 12.29 -5.26 -1.27
N GLY A 76 12.44 -5.91 -2.42
CA GLY A 76 13.67 -6.51 -2.92
C GLY A 76 13.93 -7.95 -2.45
N SER A 77 13.39 -8.33 -1.30
CA SER A 77 13.38 -9.70 -0.78
C SER A 77 12.15 -9.94 0.10
N VAL A 78 11.81 -11.21 0.35
CA VAL A 78 10.78 -11.58 1.32
C VAL A 78 11.23 -11.12 2.71
N THR A 79 10.48 -10.18 3.30
CA THR A 79 10.81 -9.55 4.57
C THR A 79 9.56 -9.26 5.38
N SER A 80 9.73 -9.06 6.69
CA SER A 80 8.62 -8.69 7.59
C SER A 80 8.26 -7.22 7.40
N ILE A 81 6.98 -6.93 7.17
CA ILE A 81 6.42 -5.58 7.06
C ILE A 81 5.50 -5.36 8.25
N GLU A 82 5.80 -4.37 9.08
CA GLU A 82 4.99 -4.05 10.27
C GLU A 82 3.77 -3.18 9.93
N GLY A 83 3.89 -2.31 8.93
CA GLY A 83 2.83 -1.39 8.57
C GLY A 83 3.14 -0.58 7.31
N VAL A 84 2.18 0.25 6.93
CA VAL A 84 2.25 1.13 5.77
C VAL A 84 2.11 2.58 6.23
N VAL A 85 3.01 3.43 5.78
CA VAL A 85 2.95 4.88 6.01
C VAL A 85 2.38 5.54 4.76
N THR A 86 1.30 6.29 4.91
CA THR A 86 0.69 7.07 3.82
C THR A 86 0.91 8.56 4.04
N GLN A 87 0.87 9.32 2.95
CA GLN A 87 0.88 10.78 2.98
C GLN A 87 -0.07 11.31 1.90
N GLY A 88 -0.74 12.43 2.19
CA GLY A 88 -1.55 13.15 1.21
C GLY A 88 -0.69 13.86 0.16
N ARG A 89 -1.35 14.42 -0.85
CA ARG A 89 -0.69 15.27 -1.83
C ARG A 89 -0.41 16.63 -1.19
N ARG A 90 0.87 16.99 -1.10
CA ARG A 90 1.30 18.28 -0.54
C ARG A 90 0.59 19.47 -1.19
N HIS A 91 0.14 20.43 -0.38
CA HIS A 91 -0.55 21.65 -0.80
C HIS A 91 -1.82 21.41 -1.65
N SER A 92 -2.49 20.27 -1.45
CA SER A 92 -3.72 19.91 -2.15
C SER A 92 -4.66 19.15 -1.23
N SER A 93 -5.98 19.22 -1.41
CA SER A 93 -6.93 18.43 -0.62
C SER A 93 -6.99 16.94 -1.02
N GLN A 94 -6.21 16.50 -2.00
CA GLN A 94 -6.22 15.13 -2.52
C GLN A 94 -5.47 14.17 -1.59
N ARG A 95 -6.16 13.14 -1.12
CA ARG A 95 -5.62 12.11 -0.23
C ARG A 95 -6.38 10.80 -0.34
N VAL A 96 -5.72 9.70 -0.02
CA VAL A 96 -6.38 8.42 0.24
C VAL A 96 -6.90 8.43 1.68
N THR A 97 -8.19 8.18 1.86
CA THR A 97 -8.86 8.15 3.18
C THR A 97 -9.08 6.74 3.71
N GLY A 98 -9.02 5.73 2.84
CA GLY A 98 -9.06 4.33 3.22
C GLY A 98 -8.40 3.45 2.16
N TYR A 99 -7.73 2.39 2.59
CA TYR A 99 -7.04 1.46 1.70
C TYR A 99 -7.08 0.03 2.22
N LYS A 100 -6.91 -0.94 1.31
CA LYS A 100 -6.66 -2.34 1.64
C LYS A 100 -5.22 -2.67 1.31
N VAL A 101 -4.66 -3.67 1.96
CA VAL A 101 -3.28 -4.14 1.72
C VAL A 101 -3.31 -5.56 1.20
N SER A 102 -2.61 -5.78 0.08
CA SER A 102 -2.30 -7.11 -0.42
C SER A 102 -0.79 -7.31 -0.40
N VAL A 103 -0.35 -8.52 -0.09
CA VAL A 103 1.07 -8.92 -0.04
C VAL A 103 1.35 -10.06 -1.01
N SER A 104 2.58 -10.16 -1.46
CA SER A 104 3.05 -11.19 -2.38
C SER A 104 4.53 -11.47 -2.16
N GLU A 105 4.93 -12.74 -2.29
CA GLU A 105 6.33 -13.16 -2.23
C GLU A 105 6.96 -13.32 -3.63
N ASP A 106 6.15 -13.46 -4.68
CA ASP A 106 6.57 -13.71 -6.06
C ASP A 106 6.21 -12.58 -7.03
N GLY A 107 5.49 -11.56 -6.56
CA GLY A 107 4.97 -10.44 -7.35
C GLY A 107 3.80 -10.82 -8.29
N LYS A 108 3.34 -12.07 -8.27
CA LYS A 108 2.32 -12.61 -9.19
C LYS A 108 1.06 -13.01 -8.44
N THR A 109 1.23 -13.71 -7.32
CA THR A 109 0.14 -14.20 -6.48
C THR A 109 0.00 -13.30 -5.27
N TRP A 110 -1.18 -12.71 -5.09
CA TRP A 110 -1.43 -11.70 -4.06
C TRP A 110 -2.47 -12.20 -3.06
N SER A 111 -2.19 -11.98 -1.78
CA SER A 111 -3.12 -12.26 -0.69
C SER A 111 -3.48 -10.96 0.03
N THR A 112 -4.76 -10.65 0.13
CA THR A 112 -5.24 -9.51 0.90
C THR A 112 -5.21 -9.83 2.40
N ILE A 113 -4.55 -8.98 3.19
CA ILE A 113 -4.41 -9.21 4.63
C ILE A 113 -5.70 -8.89 5.38
N GLU A 114 -5.84 -9.48 6.57
CA GLU A 114 -6.97 -9.23 7.49
C GLU A 114 -8.33 -9.27 6.77
N CYS A 115 -8.46 -10.20 5.81
CA CYS A 115 -9.69 -10.46 5.06
C CYS A 115 -10.27 -9.22 4.37
N GLY A 116 -9.39 -8.36 3.88
CA GLY A 116 -9.79 -7.14 3.19
C GLY A 116 -10.25 -6.04 4.12
N ARG A 117 -9.77 -6.03 5.37
CA ARG A 117 -9.87 -4.88 6.27
C ARG A 117 -9.46 -3.60 5.53
N VAL A 118 -10.28 -2.56 5.73
CA VAL A 118 -9.97 -1.21 5.29
C VAL A 118 -9.20 -0.51 6.41
N PHE A 119 -7.96 -0.13 6.11
CA PHE A 119 -7.13 0.70 6.97
C PHE A 119 -7.50 2.17 6.73
N ALA A 120 -7.55 2.95 7.82
CA ALA A 120 -7.72 4.39 7.71
C ALA A 120 -6.50 5.02 7.04
N GLY A 121 -6.74 5.88 6.06
CA GLY A 121 -5.71 6.67 5.38
C GLY A 121 -5.44 8.00 6.08
N ASN A 122 -5.12 9.01 5.28
CA ASN A 122 -4.78 10.34 5.77
C ASN A 122 -6.03 11.14 6.13
N GLN A 123 -5.98 11.86 7.26
CA GLN A 123 -7.04 12.79 7.68
C GLN A 123 -6.82 14.20 7.10
N ASP A 124 -5.57 14.52 6.78
CA ASP A 124 -5.09 15.77 6.22
C ASP A 124 -4.18 15.50 5.00
N SER A 125 -3.66 16.59 4.41
CA SER A 125 -2.85 16.59 3.20
C SER A 125 -1.42 17.03 3.43
#